data_AF-A0A7J6RZY8-F1
#
_entry.id   AF-A0A7J6RZY8-F1
#
_cell.length_a   1.000
_cell.length_b   1.000
_cell.length_c   1.000
_cell.angle_alpha   90.00
_cell.angle_beta   90.00
_cell.angle_gamma   90.00
#
_symmetry.space_group_name_H-M   'P 1'
#
loop_
_entity.id
_entity.type
_entity.pdbx_description
1 polymer ?
#
loop_
_entity_poly.entity_id
_entity_poly.type
_entity_poly.pdbx_seq_one_letter_code
_entity_poly.pdbx_strand_id
1 'polypeptide(L)'
;VELAMLNASGWKLSDSDEGPVVSSPDGARKLSIIRRMHFNRETMTSGCVIRSALDGQLAVYVKGSPESIRGTCRSDTLPHDYAKICADLAGQNFYVLALACRRLPPRVAVEEMAAMPREVLEKDLRLVGLLLFKNEVKPDSALAINMLREGD
;
A
#
# COMPACT_ATOMS: atom_id res chain seq x y z
N VAL A 1 8.57 -7.69 -4.87
CA VAL A 1 7.89 -7.52 -3.55
C VAL A 1 6.37 -7.56 -3.70
N GLU A 2 5.74 -6.68 -4.48
CA GLU A 2 4.26 -6.64 -4.60
C GLU A 2 3.64 -7.96 -5.11
N LEU A 3 4.21 -8.56 -6.15
CA LEU A 3 3.78 -9.89 -6.64
C LEU A 3 3.97 -10.99 -5.60
N ALA A 4 5.04 -10.92 -4.80
CA ALA A 4 5.27 -11.89 -3.73
C ALA A 4 4.23 -11.75 -2.61
N MET A 5 3.83 -10.53 -2.25
CA MET A 5 2.74 -10.28 -1.31
C MET A 5 1.40 -10.79 -1.84
N LEU A 6 1.11 -10.53 -3.12
CA LEU A 6 -0.12 -10.99 -3.75
C LEU A 6 -0.18 -12.53 -3.71
N ASN A 7 0.89 -13.19 -4.13
CA ASN A 7 0.99 -14.65 -4.11
C ASN A 7 0.85 -15.20 -2.68
N ALA A 8 1.50 -14.58 -1.69
CA ALA A 8 1.40 -14.99 -0.29
C ALA A 8 -0.01 -14.81 0.28
N SER A 9 -0.77 -13.83 -0.20
CA SER A 9 -2.16 -13.60 0.22
C SER A 9 -3.17 -14.60 -0.37
N GLY A 10 -2.77 -15.37 -1.39
CA GLY A 10 -3.64 -16.27 -2.14
C GLY A 10 -4.59 -15.57 -3.11
N TRP A 11 -4.58 -14.23 -3.18
CA TRP A 11 -5.34 -13.47 -4.16
C TRP A 11 -4.71 -13.62 -5.55
N LYS A 12 -5.55 -13.63 -6.58
CA LYS A 12 -5.11 -13.81 -7.97
C LYS A 12 -5.37 -12.54 -8.77
N LEU A 13 -4.37 -12.10 -9.52
CA LEU A 13 -4.50 -11.01 -10.50
C LEU A 13 -4.70 -11.63 -11.89
N SER A 14 -5.73 -11.19 -12.60
CA SER A 14 -6.06 -11.58 -13.97
C SER A 14 -6.44 -10.36 -14.79
N ASP A 15 -6.22 -10.40 -16.09
CA ASP A 15 -6.71 -9.36 -16.99
C ASP A 15 -8.09 -9.72 -17.54
N SER A 16 -8.97 -8.74 -17.65
CA SER A 16 -10.29 -8.81 -18.28
C SER A 16 -10.39 -7.75 -19.38
N ASP A 17 -11.44 -7.80 -20.19
CA ASP A 17 -11.66 -6.82 -21.27
C ASP A 17 -11.77 -5.37 -20.74
N GLU A 18 -12.22 -5.21 -19.49
CA GLU A 18 -12.35 -3.91 -18.81
C GLU A 18 -11.11 -3.52 -17.99
N GLY A 19 -10.06 -4.36 -17.99
CA GLY A 19 -8.80 -4.14 -17.30
C GLY A 19 -8.48 -5.16 -16.20
N PRO A 20 -7.52 -4.86 -15.31
CA PRO A 20 -7.01 -5.81 -14.34
C PRO A 20 -7.98 -6.04 -13.18
N VAL A 21 -8.24 -7.31 -12.88
CA VAL A 21 -9.16 -7.76 -11.83
C VAL A 21 -8.41 -8.62 -10.81
N VAL A 22 -8.65 -8.37 -9.53
CA VAL A 22 -8.14 -9.18 -8.43
C VAL A 22 -9.27 -10.02 -7.84
N SER A 23 -9.07 -11.32 -7.74
CA SER A 23 -10.04 -12.27 -7.18
C SER A 23 -9.56 -12.83 -5.84
N SER A 24 -10.47 -12.95 -4.88
CA SER A 24 -10.19 -13.55 -3.57
C SER A 24 -9.88 -15.04 -3.67
N PRO A 25 -9.18 -15.64 -2.68
CA PRO A 25 -8.83 -17.06 -2.70
C PRO A 25 -10.04 -18.00 -2.82
N ASP A 26 -11.17 -17.61 -2.21
CA ASP A 26 -12.46 -18.33 -2.24
C ASP A 26 -13.31 -18.04 -3.49
N GLY A 27 -12.86 -17.12 -4.35
CA GLY A 27 -13.60 -16.67 -5.54
C GLY A 27 -14.83 -15.80 -5.26
N ALA A 28 -15.17 -15.55 -3.99
CA ALA A 28 -16.39 -14.83 -3.60
C ALA A 28 -16.32 -13.32 -3.86
N ARG A 29 -15.10 -12.75 -3.97
CA ARG A 29 -14.89 -11.32 -4.19
C ARG A 29 -14.05 -11.10 -5.43
N LYS A 30 -14.47 -10.13 -6.23
CA LYS A 30 -13.75 -9.63 -7.40
C LYS A 30 -13.64 -8.11 -7.30
N LEU A 31 -12.45 -7.59 -7.53
CA LEU A 31 -12.13 -6.17 -7.44
C LEU A 31 -11.49 -5.74 -8.75
N SER A 32 -12.13 -4.84 -9.48
CA SER A 32 -11.57 -4.26 -10.71
C SER A 32 -10.70 -3.05 -10.37
N ILE A 33 -9.48 -2.99 -10.89
CA ILE A 33 -8.60 -1.83 -10.73
C ILE A 33 -8.94 -0.81 -11.81
N ILE A 34 -9.63 0.25 -11.41
CA ILE A 34 -10.13 1.28 -12.33
C ILE A 34 -9.06 2.31 -12.66
N ARG A 35 -8.21 2.65 -11.69
CA ARG A 35 -7.11 3.61 -11.87
C ARG A 35 -5.91 3.21 -11.06
N ARG A 36 -4.74 3.18 -11.70
CA ARG A 36 -3.45 3.03 -11.02
C ARG A 36 -2.84 4.41 -10.78
N MET A 37 -2.37 4.65 -9.56
CA MET A 37 -1.62 5.84 -9.18
C MET A 37 -0.16 5.40 -9.01
N HIS A 38 0.66 5.68 -10.02
CA HIS A 38 2.08 5.32 -10.03
C HIS A 38 2.84 5.95 -8.87
N PHE A 39 4.02 5.44 -8.53
CA PHE A 39 4.82 6.02 -7.47
C PHE A 39 5.17 7.49 -7.76
N ASN A 40 4.82 8.39 -6.85
CA ASN A 40 5.21 9.79 -6.88
C ASN A 40 6.36 10.00 -5.89
N ARG A 41 7.46 10.59 -6.35
CA ARG A 41 8.68 10.83 -5.56
C ARG A 41 8.52 11.97 -4.56
N GLU A 42 7.66 12.95 -4.83
CA GLU A 42 7.44 14.09 -3.94
C GLU A 42 6.64 13.67 -2.72
N THR A 43 5.55 12.92 -2.95
CA THR A 43 4.69 12.43 -1.87
C THR A 43 5.17 11.10 -1.31
N MET A 44 6.07 10.39 -1.99
CA MET A 44 6.49 9.02 -1.64
C MET A 44 5.31 8.05 -1.51
N THR A 45 4.27 8.24 -2.32
CA THR A 45 3.05 7.42 -2.33
C THR A 45 2.82 6.73 -3.68
N SER A 46 2.15 5.58 -3.63
CA SER A 46 1.51 4.94 -4.78
C SER A 46 0.19 4.32 -4.36
N GLY A 47 -0.68 3.99 -5.31
CA GLY A 47 -1.98 3.44 -4.95
C GLY A 47 -2.83 3.06 -6.14
N CYS A 48 -4.09 2.77 -5.87
CA CYS A 48 -5.08 2.51 -6.89
C CYS A 48 -6.49 2.88 -6.42
N VAL A 49 -7.38 3.03 -7.39
CA VAL A 49 -8.82 3.03 -7.18
C VAL A 49 -9.38 1.71 -7.67
N ILE A 50 -10.14 1.04 -6.80
CA ILE A 50 -10.80 -0.22 -7.11
C ILE A 50 -12.31 -0.04 -7.14
N ARG A 51 -12.98 -0.93 -7.88
CA ARG A 51 -14.42 -1.13 -7.86
C ARG A 51 -14.74 -2.54 -7.41
N SER A 52 -15.57 -2.67 -6.39
CA SER A 52 -16.07 -3.96 -5.93
C SER A 52 -17.14 -4.49 -6.89
N ALA A 53 -17.02 -5.73 -7.33
CA ALA A 53 -18.04 -6.37 -8.18
C ALA A 53 -19.32 -6.74 -7.41
N LEU A 54 -19.26 -6.76 -6.07
CA LEU A 54 -20.39 -7.15 -5.23
C LEU A 54 -21.46 -6.05 -5.13
N ASP A 55 -21.02 -4.81 -4.93
CA ASP A 55 -21.85 -3.66 -4.61
C ASP A 55 -21.54 -2.43 -5.49
N GLY A 56 -20.58 -2.53 -6.40
CA GLY A 56 -20.13 -1.42 -7.25
C GLY A 56 -19.34 -0.34 -6.50
N GLN A 57 -19.07 -0.52 -5.21
CA GLN A 57 -18.45 0.49 -4.36
C GLN A 57 -17.03 0.81 -4.83
N LEU A 58 -16.75 2.10 -5.02
CA LEU A 58 -15.43 2.60 -5.33
C LEU A 58 -14.63 2.88 -4.05
N ALA A 59 -13.35 2.51 -4.05
CA ALA A 59 -12.45 2.80 -2.93
C ALA A 59 -11.04 3.10 -3.43
N VAL A 60 -10.42 4.09 -2.82
CA VAL A 60 -9.02 4.46 -3.01
C VAL A 60 -8.18 3.72 -1.97
N TYR A 61 -7.09 3.11 -2.41
CA TYR A 61 -6.06 2.53 -1.56
C TYR A 61 -4.73 3.20 -1.88
N VAL A 62 -4.02 3.64 -0.86
CA VAL A 62 -2.73 4.32 -0.99
C VAL A 62 -1.76 3.69 -0.02
N LYS A 63 -0.57 3.38 -0.53
CA LYS A 63 0.57 2.98 0.28
C LYS A 63 1.71 3.97 0.11
N GLY A 64 2.52 4.13 1.15
CA GLY A 64 3.66 5.04 1.14
C GLY A 64 4.49 4.91 2.40
N SER A 65 5.43 5.83 2.59
CA SER A 65 6.15 5.93 3.86
C SER A 65 5.18 6.25 5.00
N PRO A 66 5.51 5.87 6.25
CA PRO A 66 4.69 6.21 7.41
C PRO A 66 4.38 7.71 7.53
N GLU A 67 5.36 8.57 7.24
CA GLU A 67 5.22 10.02 7.35
C GLU A 67 4.25 10.58 6.30
N SER A 68 4.36 10.10 5.06
CA SER A 68 3.48 10.52 3.97
C SER A 68 2.05 10.06 4.18
N ILE A 69 1.85 8.83 4.63
CA ILE A 69 0.52 8.31 4.96
C ILE A 69 -0.07 9.04 6.16
N ARG A 70 0.74 9.36 7.18
CA ARG A 70 0.31 10.22 8.30
C ARG A 70 -0.20 11.58 7.83
N GLY A 71 0.49 12.21 6.86
CA GLY A 71 0.12 13.52 6.32
C GLY A 71 -1.15 13.53 5.46
N THR A 72 -1.60 12.36 4.99
CA THR A 72 -2.78 12.20 4.12
C THR A 72 -3.97 11.57 4.82
N CYS A 73 -3.73 10.90 5.95
CA CYS A 73 -4.78 10.30 6.76
C CYS A 73 -5.45 11.33 7.67
N ARG A 74 -6.72 11.05 7.99
CA ARG A 74 -7.42 11.75 9.05
C ARG A 74 -6.80 11.42 10.41
N SER A 75 -6.58 12.45 11.22
CA SER A 75 -5.95 12.30 12.54
C SER A 75 -6.71 11.37 13.48
N ASP A 76 -8.04 11.30 13.40
CA ASP A 76 -8.88 10.41 14.21
C ASP A 76 -8.73 8.91 13.87
N THR A 77 -8.05 8.60 12.77
CA THR A 77 -7.81 7.22 12.33
C THR A 77 -6.41 6.71 12.66
N LEU A 78 -5.55 7.59 13.15
CA LEU A 78 -4.17 7.28 13.50
C LEU A 78 -4.06 7.01 15.00
N PRO A 79 -3.41 5.91 15.42
CA PRO A 79 -3.02 5.71 16.80
C PRO A 79 -2.13 6.86 17.30
N HIS A 80 -2.27 7.24 18.56
CA HIS A 80 -1.50 8.33 19.17
C HIS A 80 0.03 8.08 19.13
N ASP A 81 0.44 6.81 19.15
CA ASP A 81 1.80 6.31 19.14
C ASP A 81 2.26 5.84 17.74
N TYR A 82 1.50 6.13 16.69
CA TYR A 82 1.78 5.68 15.32
C TYR A 82 3.22 5.96 14.87
N ALA A 83 3.70 7.19 15.07
CA ALA A 83 5.05 7.58 14.67
C ALA A 83 6.13 6.82 15.47
N LYS A 84 5.89 6.59 16.76
CA LYS A 84 6.79 5.83 17.62
C LYS A 84 6.87 4.37 17.17
N ILE A 85 5.72 3.72 16.95
CA ILE A 85 5.66 2.34 16.47
C ILE A 85 6.41 2.19 15.15
N CYS A 86 6.21 3.12 14.20
CA CYS A 86 6.90 3.07 12.91
C CYS A 86 8.42 3.22 13.07
N ALA A 87 8.88 4.12 13.93
CA ALA A 87 10.30 4.31 14.22
C ALA A 87 10.93 3.07 14.89
N ASP A 88 10.24 2.48 15.88
CA ASP A 88 10.71 1.28 16.58
C ASP A 88 10.83 0.07 15.62
N LEU A 89 9.87 -0.07 14.70
CA LEU A 89 9.90 -1.12 13.66
C LEU A 89 11.01 -0.87 12.64
N ALA A 90 11.22 0.38 12.22
CA ALA A 90 12.34 0.73 11.35
C ALA A 90 13.70 0.45 12.04
N GLY A 91 13.83 0.76 13.33
CA GLY A 91 15.01 0.45 14.14
C GLY A 91 15.32 -1.04 14.28
N GLN A 92 14.32 -1.90 14.07
CA GLN A 92 14.48 -3.36 14.01
C GLN A 92 14.87 -3.87 12.60
N ASN A 93 15.26 -2.97 11.69
CA ASN A 93 15.62 -3.25 10.30
C ASN A 93 14.45 -3.74 9.44
N PHE A 94 13.22 -3.38 9.79
CA PHE A 94 12.10 -3.52 8.86
C PHE A 94 12.05 -2.32 7.91
N TYR A 95 11.87 -2.60 6.62
CA TYR A 95 11.33 -1.61 5.70
C TYR A 95 9.83 -1.48 5.96
N VAL A 96 9.44 -0.37 6.58
CA VAL A 96 8.07 -0.08 7.00
C VAL A 96 7.37 0.74 5.93
N LEU A 97 6.25 0.23 5.42
CA LEU A 97 5.28 0.99 4.66
C LEU A 97 3.96 1.08 5.43
N ALA A 98 3.18 2.11 5.15
CA ALA A 98 1.82 2.23 5.66
C ALA A 98 0.81 2.12 4.52
N LEU A 99 -0.36 1.58 4.83
CA LEU A 99 -1.48 1.43 3.92
C LEU A 99 -2.68 2.18 4.50
N ALA A 100 -3.33 2.98 3.66
CA ALA A 100 -4.53 3.71 4.00
C ALA A 100 -5.57 3.59 2.88
N CYS A 101 -6.84 3.78 3.23
CA CYS A 101 -7.93 3.70 2.27
C CYS A 101 -9.02 4.73 2.52
N ARG A 102 -9.81 5.01 1.48
CA ARG A 102 -11.02 5.81 1.56
C ARG A 102 -12.07 5.30 0.59
N ARG A 103 -13.28 5.07 1.09
CA ARG A 103 -14.43 4.76 0.24
C ARG A 103 -14.93 6.05 -0.41
N LEU A 104 -15.12 6.04 -1.73
CA LEU A 104 -15.72 7.16 -2.43
C LEU A 104 -17.25 7.17 -2.21
N PRO A 105 -17.91 8.34 -2.24
CA PRO A 105 -19.37 8.40 -2.12
C PRO A 105 -20.06 7.53 -3.20
N PRO A 106 -21.17 6.85 -2.89
CA PRO A 106 -21.87 5.98 -3.85
C PRO A 106 -22.35 6.67 -5.13
N ARG A 107 -22.45 8.00 -5.12
CA ARG A 107 -22.90 8.81 -6.26
C ARG A 107 -21.79 9.14 -7.27
N VAL A 108 -20.53 8.89 -6.93
CA VAL A 108 -19.40 9.20 -7.81
C VAL A 108 -19.38 8.19 -8.95
N ALA A 109 -19.54 8.67 -10.18
CA ALA A 109 -19.42 7.87 -11.38
C ALA A 109 -17.94 7.50 -11.67
N VAL A 110 -17.72 6.44 -12.43
CA VAL A 110 -16.36 5.99 -12.79
C VAL A 110 -15.62 7.07 -13.58
N GLU A 111 -16.32 7.76 -14.47
CA GLU A 111 -15.83 8.84 -15.32
C GLU A 111 -15.42 10.06 -14.48
N GLU A 112 -16.24 10.41 -13.50
CA GLU A 112 -15.95 11.49 -12.55
C GLU A 112 -14.69 11.17 -11.73
N MET A 113 -14.61 9.94 -11.19
CA MET A 113 -13.42 9.47 -10.46
C MET A 113 -12.17 9.48 -11.33
N ALA A 114 -12.27 9.04 -12.59
CA ALA A 114 -11.15 9.02 -13.53
C ALA A 114 -10.60 10.44 -13.78
N ALA A 115 -11.46 11.45 -13.80
CA ALA A 115 -11.09 12.86 -13.95
C ALA A 115 -10.56 13.51 -12.65
N MET A 116 -10.74 12.89 -11.47
CA MET A 116 -10.30 13.51 -10.21
C MET A 116 -8.76 13.69 -10.18
N PRO A 117 -8.26 14.83 -9.69
CA PRO A 117 -6.84 14.99 -9.39
C PRO A 117 -6.38 13.97 -8.35
N ARG A 118 -5.12 13.55 -8.44
CA ARG A 118 -4.54 12.57 -7.52
C ARG A 118 -4.57 13.09 -6.08
N GLU A 119 -4.30 14.37 -5.90
CA GLU A 119 -4.26 15.07 -4.62
C GLU A 119 -5.62 15.03 -3.92
N VAL A 120 -6.72 14.95 -4.69
CA VAL A 120 -8.07 14.78 -4.15
C VAL A 120 -8.32 13.33 -3.76
N LEU A 121 -7.81 12.36 -4.54
CA LEU A 121 -7.94 10.93 -4.24
C LEU A 121 -7.15 10.53 -2.98
N GLU A 122 -5.95 11.07 -2.81
CA GLU A 122 -5.05 10.74 -1.68
C GLU A 122 -5.34 11.54 -0.40
N LYS A 123 -6.40 12.36 -0.33
CA LYS A 123 -6.80 13.08 0.88
C LYS A 123 -7.77 12.30 1.76
N ASP A 124 -7.83 12.69 3.03
CA ASP A 124 -8.78 12.21 4.06
C ASP A 124 -8.84 10.69 4.19
N LEU A 125 -7.69 10.03 4.00
CA LEU A 125 -7.59 8.59 4.07
C LEU A 125 -7.79 8.11 5.52
N ARG A 126 -8.14 6.83 5.67
CA ARG A 126 -8.16 6.15 6.97
C ARG A 126 -7.04 5.13 6.99
N LEU A 127 -6.25 5.12 8.06
CA LEU A 127 -5.20 4.11 8.23
C LEU A 127 -5.83 2.70 8.23
N VAL A 128 -5.25 1.79 7.45
CA VAL A 128 -5.61 0.37 7.45
C VAL A 128 -4.60 -0.42 8.26
N GLY A 129 -3.31 -0.15 8.07
CA GLY A 129 -2.25 -0.85 8.79
C GLY A 129 -0.85 -0.59 8.22
N LEU A 130 0.11 -1.37 8.71
CA LEU A 130 1.51 -1.34 8.29
C LEU A 130 1.86 -2.59 7.48
N LEU A 131 2.78 -2.43 6.54
CA LEU A 131 3.40 -3.50 5.78
C LEU A 131 4.88 -3.53 6.15
N LEU A 132 5.33 -4.64 6.71
CA LEU A 132 6.70 -4.80 7.20
C LEU A 132 7.44 -5.78 6.30
N PHE A 133 8.55 -5.32 5.73
CA PHE A 133 9.45 -6.16 4.95
C PHE A 133 10.78 -6.25 5.67
N LYS A 134 11.32 -7.45 5.75
CA LYS A 134 12.67 -7.65 6.28
C LYS A 134 13.57 -8.05 5.12
N ASN A 135 14.61 -7.26 4.87
CA ASN A 135 15.69 -7.69 4.00
C ASN A 135 16.59 -8.58 4.83
N GLU A 136 16.49 -9.89 4.63
CA GLU A 136 17.37 -10.83 5.29
C GLU A 136 18.80 -10.61 4.79
N VAL A 137 19.70 -10.39 5.74
CA VAL A 137 21.12 -10.27 5.46
C VAL A 137 21.63 -11.65 5.06
N LYS A 138 22.54 -11.71 4.09
CA LYS A 138 23.13 -13.01 3.73
C LYS A 138 23.88 -13.59 4.94
N PRO A 139 23.83 -14.91 5.16
CA PRO A 139 24.42 -15.54 6.36
C PRO A 139 25.92 -15.24 6.58
N ASP A 140 26.65 -15.02 5.49
CA ASP A 140 28.08 -14.73 5.43
C ASP A 140 28.43 -13.25 5.63
N SER A 141 27.45 -12.34 5.61
CA SER A 141 27.72 -10.90 5.63
C SER A 141 28.36 -10.43 6.93
N ALA A 142 27.98 -11.02 8.07
CA ALA A 142 28.58 -10.65 9.36
C ALA A 142 30.08 -10.97 9.40
N LEU A 143 30.46 -12.15 8.89
CA LEU A 143 31.86 -12.56 8.79
C LEU A 143 32.63 -11.67 7.81
N ALA A 144 32.06 -11.41 6.63
CA ALA A 144 32.68 -10.55 5.63
C ALA A 144 32.89 -9.12 6.14
N ILE A 145 31.92 -8.55 6.87
CA ILE A 145 32.05 -7.21 7.47
C ILE A 145 33.15 -7.19 8.53
N ASN A 146 33.28 -8.24 9.36
CA ASN A 146 34.33 -8.30 10.38
C ASN A 146 35.72 -8.38 9.75
N MET A 147 35.92 -9.25 8.76
CA MET A 147 37.20 -9.33 8.00
C MET A 147 37.58 -7.98 7.39
N LEU A 148 36.61 -7.28 6.78
CA LEU A 148 36.85 -5.95 6.21
C LEU A 148 37.17 -4.87 7.27
N ARG A 149 36.64 -4.99 8.48
CA ARG A 149 36.94 -4.05 9.58
C ARG A 149 38.30 -4.32 10.23
N GLU A 150 38.74 -5.57 10.21
CA GLU A 150 40.03 -5.99 10.75
C GLU A 150 41.19 -5.73 9.78
N GLY A 151 40.89 -5.55 8.49
CA GLY A 151 41.85 -5.01 7.51
C GLY A 151 42.96 -5.97 7.08
N ASP A 152 42.73 -7.28 7.24
CA ASP A 152 43.49 -8.42 6.70
C ASP A 152 42.57 -9.65 6.57
#